data_AF-A0A226DRP5-F1
#
_entry.id   AF-A0A226DRP5-F1
#
_cell.length_a   1.000
_cell.length_b   1.000
_cell.length_c   1.000
_cell.angle_alpha   90.00
_cell.angle_beta   90.00
_cell.angle_gamma   90.00
#
_symmetry.space_group_name_H-M   'P 1'
#
loop_
_entity.id
_entity.type
_entity.pdbx_description
1 polymer ?
#
loop_
_entity_poly.entity_id
_entity_poly.type
_entity_poly.pdbx_seq_one_letter_code
_entity_poly.pdbx_strand_id
1 'polypeptide(L)'
;MGVTPLMWESLDKFASSYRRIWLCPIDWNTIKKCFVFHPTSIKLVPYIISSFVVIPMSLISYVYILLEKLFGTSELPLIDVLVGCFIFILGSGGLFTETVLLLRSRNIVLASNSMIIHDRKLQSGLPKKRPRKRARKGNDILGLILTNVVIFFKYYQFLGIFAILYFEMDAIHLVRTHILAQNSNPVAWFTLRLTQIVACIQVCRGYCFIIILATVLGHLFLQCIDTVDKTCENILQRDLAKVDRYLNGYNAMRIVNTMVRSETGGGTCFGMLIGILVCVFLNYGSIKLPSVLPTLPLICCLMLSVPAPACLRLMLPMLVAAYEDGKSIMEKWKYLVAETDNRKYLVRRLKGIRLIYIEGILFDFRIYRCDKSIKATYYYAILDYTITALMAIDNRWFIY
;
A
#
# COMPACT_ATOMS: atom_id res chain seq x y z
N MET A 1 19.55 1.11 5.29
CA MET A 1 19.54 -0.22 4.61
C MET A 1 19.16 0.02 3.16
N GLY A 2 19.94 -0.46 2.19
CA GLY A 2 19.67 -0.20 0.77
C GLY A 2 18.66 -1.16 0.15
N VAL A 3 18.08 -0.78 -1.00
CA VAL A 3 17.21 -1.66 -1.79
C VAL A 3 18.02 -2.85 -2.27
N THR A 4 17.58 -4.06 -1.92
CA THR A 4 18.30 -5.28 -2.21
C THR A 4 17.95 -5.86 -3.58
N PRO A 5 18.76 -6.77 -4.14
CA PRO A 5 18.44 -7.44 -5.39
C PRO A 5 17.10 -8.20 -5.36
N LEU A 6 16.74 -8.84 -4.24
CA LEU A 6 15.47 -9.58 -4.12
C LEU A 6 14.25 -8.63 -4.09
N MET A 7 14.40 -7.40 -3.58
CA MET A 7 13.36 -6.38 -3.68
C MET A 7 13.08 -6.01 -5.14
N TRP A 8 14.13 -5.83 -5.97
CA TRP A 8 13.96 -5.62 -7.41
C TRP A 8 13.38 -6.86 -8.11
N GLU A 9 13.79 -8.06 -7.70
CA GLU A 9 13.24 -9.31 -8.21
C GLU A 9 11.74 -9.44 -7.92
N SER A 10 11.25 -8.90 -6.79
CA SER A 10 9.82 -8.89 -6.49
C SER A 10 9.00 -8.07 -7.50
N LEU A 11 9.54 -6.95 -8.00
CA LEU A 11 8.93 -6.17 -9.08
C LEU A 11 8.96 -6.94 -10.42
N ASP A 12 10.04 -7.67 -10.71
CA ASP A 12 10.11 -8.51 -11.90
C ASP A 12 9.11 -9.69 -11.85
N LYS A 13 8.94 -10.28 -10.66
CA LYS A 13 7.94 -11.33 -10.39
C LYS A 13 6.51 -10.80 -10.51
N PHE A 14 6.26 -9.58 -10.03
CA PHE A 14 4.98 -8.91 -10.23
C PHE A 14 4.70 -8.71 -11.72
N ALA A 15 5.62 -8.07 -12.45
CA ALA A 15 5.46 -7.79 -13.87
C ALA A 15 5.23 -9.07 -14.69
N SER A 16 6.00 -10.13 -14.42
CA SER A 16 5.83 -11.43 -15.11
C SER A 16 4.52 -12.14 -14.74
N SER A 17 4.09 -12.09 -13.49
CA SER A 17 2.85 -12.74 -13.02
C SER A 17 1.59 -12.11 -13.63
N TYR A 18 1.59 -10.78 -13.80
CA TYR A 18 0.43 -10.04 -14.30
C TYR A 18 0.56 -9.62 -15.76
N ARG A 19 1.61 -10.04 -16.48
CA ARG A 19 1.86 -9.69 -17.90
C ARG A 19 0.73 -10.06 -18.86
N ARG A 20 -0.02 -11.12 -18.56
CA ARG A 20 -1.11 -11.63 -19.41
C ARG A 20 -2.45 -10.94 -19.15
N ILE A 21 -2.52 -10.06 -18.15
CA ILE A 21 -3.70 -9.26 -17.84
C ILE A 21 -3.71 -8.02 -18.73
N TRP A 22 -4.82 -7.28 -18.73
CA TRP A 22 -4.91 -5.97 -19.39
C TRP A 22 -3.81 -5.00 -18.95
N LEU A 23 -3.49 -4.07 -19.86
CA LEU A 23 -2.47 -3.05 -19.64
C LEU A 23 -2.81 -2.15 -18.44
N CYS A 24 -1.80 -1.81 -17.63
CA CYS A 24 -1.92 -0.93 -16.48
C CYS A 24 -1.42 0.49 -16.82
N PRO A 25 -1.92 1.57 -16.16
CA PRO A 25 -1.36 2.91 -16.34
C PRO A 25 0.13 3.02 -15.96
N ILE A 26 0.57 2.18 -15.02
CA ILE A 26 1.97 2.05 -14.59
C ILE A 26 2.41 0.62 -14.79
N ASP A 27 3.53 0.42 -15.47
CA ASP A 27 4.16 -0.89 -15.62
C ASP A 27 5.65 -0.85 -15.23
N TRP A 28 6.19 -1.98 -14.78
CA TRP A 28 7.60 -2.13 -14.46
C TRP A 28 8.36 -2.75 -15.63
N ASN A 29 9.28 -1.98 -16.22
CA ASN A 29 10.12 -2.48 -17.30
C ASN A 29 11.29 -3.29 -16.73
N THR A 30 11.19 -4.61 -16.83
CA THR A 30 12.18 -5.56 -16.28
C THR A 30 13.57 -5.43 -16.93
N ILE A 31 13.66 -4.95 -18.18
CA ILE A 31 14.92 -4.76 -18.92
C ILE A 31 15.59 -3.47 -18.48
N LYS A 32 14.84 -2.35 -18.48
CA LYS A 32 15.37 -1.02 -18.14
C LYS A 32 15.46 -0.77 -16.64
N LYS A 33 14.82 -1.62 -15.82
CA LYS A 33 14.66 -1.45 -14.37
C LYS A 33 14.12 -0.06 -14.02
N CYS A 34 13.04 0.33 -14.68
CA CYS A 34 12.36 1.60 -14.48
C CYS A 34 10.85 1.45 -14.65
N PHE A 35 10.08 2.38 -14.06
CA PHE A 35 8.64 2.44 -14.27
C PHE A 35 8.33 3.12 -15.60
N VAL A 36 7.32 2.61 -16.30
CA VAL A 36 6.83 3.16 -17.57
C VAL A 36 5.39 3.63 -17.37
N PHE A 37 5.12 4.85 -17.81
CA PHE A 37 3.78 5.41 -17.84
C PHE A 37 3.12 5.10 -19.18
N HIS A 38 1.91 4.54 -19.14
CA HIS A 38 1.07 4.33 -20.31
C HIS A 38 -0.04 5.39 -20.33
N PRO A 39 -0.01 6.35 -21.28
CA PRO A 39 -1.09 7.32 -21.41
C PRO A 39 -2.41 6.62 -21.76
N THR A 40 -3.52 7.29 -21.43
CA THR A 40 -4.86 6.83 -21.76
C THR A 40 -4.95 6.51 -23.25
N SER A 41 -5.21 5.25 -23.58
CA SER A 41 -5.25 4.72 -24.94
C SER A 41 -6.29 3.60 -25.03
N ILE A 42 -6.65 3.19 -26.25
CA ILE A 42 -7.61 2.09 -26.47
C ILE A 42 -7.16 0.80 -25.77
N LYS A 43 -5.85 0.58 -25.64
CA LYS A 43 -5.28 -0.58 -24.92
C LYS A 43 -5.58 -0.58 -23.42
N LEU A 44 -5.92 0.57 -22.85
CA LEU A 44 -6.28 0.76 -21.44
C LEU A 44 -7.80 0.59 -21.19
N VAL A 45 -8.62 0.46 -22.23
CA VAL A 45 -10.08 0.32 -22.08
C VAL A 45 -10.47 -0.88 -21.18
N PRO A 46 -9.89 -2.09 -21.32
CA PRO A 46 -10.22 -3.20 -20.42
C PRO A 46 -9.88 -2.94 -18.95
N TYR A 47 -8.80 -2.18 -18.71
CA TYR A 47 -8.42 -1.73 -17.36
C TYR A 47 -9.46 -0.76 -16.77
N ILE A 48 -9.94 0.18 -17.58
CA ILE A 48 -10.95 1.16 -17.16
C ILE A 48 -12.28 0.46 -16.87
N ILE A 49 -12.71 -0.45 -17.73
CA ILE A 49 -13.94 -1.22 -17.54
C ILE A 49 -13.85 -2.06 -16.26
N SER A 50 -12.77 -2.84 -16.09
CA SER A 50 -12.60 -3.66 -14.89
C SER A 50 -12.56 -2.83 -13.60
N SER A 51 -11.83 -1.72 -13.60
CA SER A 51 -11.60 -0.92 -12.39
C SER A 51 -12.76 0.01 -12.02
N PHE A 52 -13.42 0.61 -13.02
CA PHE A 52 -14.41 1.68 -12.80
C PHE A 52 -15.83 1.32 -13.22
N VAL A 53 -16.05 0.13 -13.80
CA VAL A 53 -17.41 -0.40 -14.04
C VAL A 53 -17.63 -1.63 -13.17
N VAL A 54 -16.77 -2.65 -13.30
CA VAL A 54 -17.00 -3.94 -12.63
C VAL A 54 -16.83 -3.83 -11.11
N ILE A 55 -15.72 -3.26 -10.61
CA ILE A 55 -15.53 -3.09 -9.15
C ILE A 55 -16.66 -2.23 -8.53
N PRO A 56 -17.00 -1.02 -9.04
CA PRO A 56 -18.07 -0.22 -8.47
C PRO A 56 -19.43 -0.90 -8.52
N MET A 57 -19.73 -1.66 -9.58
CA MET A 57 -20.97 -2.44 -9.66
C MET A 57 -21.07 -3.45 -8.49
N SER A 58 -19.98 -4.16 -8.19
CA SER A 58 -19.91 -5.05 -7.03
C SER A 58 -20.10 -4.29 -5.71
N LEU A 59 -19.43 -3.14 -5.56
CA LEU A 59 -19.48 -2.33 -4.34
C LEU A 59 -20.88 -1.75 -4.10
N ILE A 60 -21.55 -1.25 -5.14
CA ILE A 60 -22.92 -0.75 -5.05
C ILE A 60 -23.86 -1.87 -4.59
N SER A 61 -23.66 -3.10 -5.09
CA SER A 61 -24.44 -4.25 -4.65
C SER A 61 -24.25 -4.52 -3.14
N TYR A 62 -23.03 -4.45 -2.63
CA TYR A 62 -22.78 -4.59 -1.18
C TYR A 62 -23.36 -3.42 -0.38
N VAL A 63 -23.22 -2.17 -0.83
CA VAL A 63 -23.83 -1.01 -0.16
C VAL A 63 -25.34 -1.21 -0.06
N TYR A 64 -25.97 -1.68 -1.12
CA TYR A 64 -27.39 -1.95 -1.14
C TYR A 64 -27.79 -2.99 -0.09
N ILE A 65 -27.12 -4.16 -0.05
CA ILE A 65 -27.34 -5.21 0.97
C ILE A 65 -27.18 -4.65 2.40
N LEU A 66 -26.17 -3.80 2.63
CA LEU A 66 -25.95 -3.17 3.93
C LEU A 66 -27.07 -2.20 4.30
N LEU A 67 -27.55 -1.41 3.34
CA LEU A 67 -28.68 -0.51 3.56
C LEU A 67 -29.97 -1.28 3.86
N GLU A 68 -30.25 -2.38 3.15
CA GLU A 68 -31.42 -3.22 3.45
C GLU A 68 -31.39 -3.77 4.87
N LYS A 69 -30.22 -4.27 5.31
CA LYS A 69 -30.07 -4.74 6.69
C LYS A 69 -30.25 -3.60 7.69
N LEU A 70 -29.71 -2.42 7.40
CA LEU A 70 -29.79 -1.25 8.28
C LEU A 70 -31.23 -0.73 8.42
N PHE A 71 -32.01 -0.75 7.35
CA PHE A 71 -33.42 -0.33 7.36
C PHE A 71 -34.40 -1.44 7.74
N GLY A 72 -33.93 -2.67 7.93
CA GLY A 72 -34.77 -3.81 8.32
C GLY A 72 -35.74 -4.26 7.24
N THR A 73 -35.44 -4.02 5.96
CA THR A 73 -36.31 -4.44 4.85
C THR A 73 -36.17 -5.93 4.55
N SER A 74 -34.99 -6.50 4.83
CA SER A 74 -34.63 -7.89 4.51
C SER A 74 -34.02 -8.59 5.72
N GLU A 75 -34.48 -9.82 6.02
CA GLU A 75 -33.91 -10.69 7.05
C GLU A 75 -32.64 -11.38 6.55
N LEU A 76 -31.56 -10.61 6.39
CA LEU A 76 -30.26 -11.15 5.95
C LEU A 76 -29.53 -11.81 7.14
N PRO A 77 -28.96 -13.02 6.97
CA PRO A 77 -28.07 -13.63 7.95
C PRO A 77 -26.91 -12.70 8.30
N LEU A 78 -26.54 -12.64 9.59
CA LEU A 78 -25.46 -11.77 10.06
C LEU A 78 -24.11 -12.08 9.37
N ILE A 79 -23.87 -13.36 9.03
CA ILE A 79 -22.65 -13.81 8.36
C ILE A 79 -22.52 -13.16 6.99
N ASP A 80 -23.58 -13.15 6.19
CA ASP A 80 -23.57 -12.60 4.84
C ASP A 80 -23.30 -11.09 4.86
N VAL A 81 -23.85 -10.41 5.86
CA VAL A 81 -23.60 -8.98 6.12
C VAL A 81 -22.13 -8.75 6.52
N LEU A 82 -21.57 -9.59 7.40
CA LEU A 82 -20.18 -9.46 7.83
C LEU A 82 -19.19 -9.76 6.69
N VAL A 83 -19.44 -10.80 5.90
CA VAL A 83 -18.64 -11.15 4.72
C VAL A 83 -18.78 -10.05 3.66
N GLY A 84 -19.99 -9.56 3.42
CA GLY A 84 -20.26 -8.44 2.50
C GLY A 84 -19.54 -7.16 2.93
N CYS A 85 -19.59 -6.80 4.21
CA CYS A 85 -18.81 -5.69 4.79
C CYS A 85 -17.32 -5.86 4.53
N PHE A 86 -16.78 -7.06 4.76
CA PHE A 86 -15.36 -7.33 4.56
C PHE A 86 -14.94 -7.21 3.10
N ILE A 87 -15.72 -7.80 2.17
CA ILE A 87 -15.47 -7.68 0.73
C ILE A 87 -15.63 -6.23 0.27
N PHE A 88 -16.60 -5.49 0.82
CA PHE A 88 -16.77 -4.07 0.55
C PHE A 88 -15.56 -3.25 0.98
N ILE A 89 -14.99 -3.50 2.16
CA ILE A 89 -13.77 -2.83 2.64
C ILE A 89 -12.58 -3.15 1.72
N LEU A 90 -12.40 -4.42 1.35
CA LEU A 90 -11.31 -4.80 0.44
C LEU A 90 -11.49 -4.20 -0.96
N GLY A 91 -12.71 -4.24 -1.50
CA GLY A 91 -13.03 -3.75 -2.83
C GLY A 91 -12.98 -2.23 -2.93
N SER A 92 -13.47 -1.50 -1.92
CA SER A 92 -13.35 -0.03 -1.84
C SER A 92 -11.88 0.38 -1.77
N GLY A 93 -11.08 -0.41 -1.07
CA GLY A 93 -9.65 -0.21 -1.05
C GLY A 93 -8.96 -0.45 -2.38
N GLY A 94 -9.32 -1.53 -3.07
CA GLY A 94 -8.88 -1.78 -4.44
C GLY A 94 -9.26 -0.63 -5.37
N LEU A 95 -10.53 -0.20 -5.35
CA LEU A 95 -11.02 0.91 -6.18
C LEU A 95 -10.22 2.20 -5.94
N PHE A 96 -9.95 2.54 -4.68
CA PHE A 96 -9.12 3.70 -4.35
C PHE A 96 -7.69 3.55 -4.89
N THR A 97 -7.05 2.38 -4.73
CA THR A 97 -5.71 2.16 -5.28
C THR A 97 -5.70 2.35 -6.79
N GLU A 98 -6.69 1.82 -7.50
CA GLU A 98 -6.81 1.97 -8.96
C GLU A 98 -7.10 3.42 -9.37
N THR A 99 -7.88 4.15 -8.58
CA THR A 99 -8.14 5.58 -8.78
C THR A 99 -6.86 6.40 -8.64
N VAL A 100 -6.06 6.14 -7.60
CA VAL A 100 -4.77 6.80 -7.39
C VAL A 100 -3.81 6.47 -8.54
N LEU A 101 -3.74 5.20 -8.96
CA LEU A 101 -2.89 4.78 -10.07
C LEU A 101 -3.30 5.44 -11.38
N LEU A 102 -4.60 5.47 -11.72
CA LEU A 102 -5.06 6.11 -12.95
C LEU A 102 -4.75 7.61 -12.95
N LEU A 103 -5.18 8.33 -11.91
CA LEU A 103 -5.11 9.80 -11.88
C LEU A 103 -3.70 10.34 -11.65
N ARG A 104 -2.85 9.60 -10.94
CA ARG A 104 -1.54 10.10 -10.46
C ARG A 104 -0.35 9.29 -10.99
N SER A 105 -0.59 8.35 -11.90
CA SER A 105 0.45 7.52 -12.53
C SER A 105 1.64 8.30 -13.05
N ARG A 106 1.42 9.39 -13.78
CA ARG A 106 2.52 10.22 -14.33
C ARG A 106 3.45 10.75 -13.22
N ASN A 107 2.88 11.29 -12.15
CA ASN A 107 3.66 11.82 -11.02
C ASN A 107 4.42 10.70 -10.30
N ILE A 108 3.74 9.57 -10.05
CA ILE A 108 4.33 8.40 -9.39
C ILE A 108 5.51 7.87 -10.21
N VAL A 109 5.35 7.70 -11.53
CA VAL A 109 6.42 7.21 -12.42
C VAL A 109 7.60 8.17 -12.46
N LEU A 110 7.34 9.47 -12.63
CA LEU A 110 8.39 10.50 -12.66
C LEU A 110 9.17 10.55 -11.34
N ALA A 111 8.48 10.55 -10.20
CA ALA A 111 9.10 10.58 -8.89
C ALA A 111 9.90 9.30 -8.60
N SER A 112 9.31 8.14 -8.89
CA SER A 112 9.97 6.84 -8.71
C SER A 112 11.26 6.75 -9.53
N ASN A 113 11.19 7.07 -10.83
CA ASN A 113 12.37 7.04 -11.69
C ASN A 113 13.41 8.10 -11.29
N SER A 114 12.97 9.29 -10.87
CA SER A 114 13.87 10.33 -10.37
C SER A 114 14.60 9.88 -9.11
N MET A 115 13.90 9.20 -8.20
CA MET A 115 14.50 8.64 -6.99
C MET A 115 15.51 7.53 -7.30
N ILE A 116 15.22 6.65 -8.27
CA ILE A 116 16.16 5.62 -8.75
C ILE A 116 17.42 6.26 -9.34
N ILE A 117 17.25 7.29 -10.17
CA ILE A 117 18.38 8.03 -10.77
C ILE A 117 19.18 8.75 -9.68
N HIS A 118 18.50 9.34 -8.69
CA HIS A 118 19.13 10.07 -7.60
C HIS A 118 19.96 9.15 -6.71
N ASP A 119 19.41 8.00 -6.31
CA ASP A 119 20.14 6.98 -5.55
C ASP A 119 21.39 6.50 -6.30
N ARG A 120 21.28 6.19 -7.60
CA ARG A 120 22.45 5.80 -8.42
C ARG A 120 23.52 6.89 -8.47
N LYS A 121 23.12 8.16 -8.60
CA LYS A 121 24.05 9.30 -8.58
C LYS A 121 24.73 9.46 -7.22
N LEU A 122 23.99 9.38 -6.12
CA LEU A 122 24.54 9.44 -4.76
C LEU A 122 25.54 8.31 -4.51
N GLN A 123 25.22 7.08 -4.92
CA GLN A 123 26.11 5.94 -4.80
C GLN A 123 27.37 6.06 -5.65
N SER A 124 27.28 6.65 -6.85
CA SER A 124 28.44 6.85 -7.74
C SER A 124 29.49 7.81 -7.18
N GLY A 125 29.08 8.75 -6.32
CA GLY A 125 29.97 9.72 -5.69
C GLY A 125 30.66 9.21 -4.42
N LEU A 126 30.17 8.10 -3.85
CA LEU A 126 30.84 7.45 -2.73
C LEU A 126 32.06 6.68 -3.25
N PRO A 127 33.19 6.68 -2.52
CA PRO A 127 34.33 5.84 -2.87
C PRO A 127 33.81 4.42 -3.01
N LYS A 128 34.05 3.78 -4.18
CA LYS A 128 33.62 2.42 -4.47
C LYS A 128 34.08 1.56 -3.29
N LYS A 129 33.17 1.26 -2.36
CA LYS A 129 33.46 0.32 -1.28
C LYS A 129 33.88 -0.93 -2.01
N ARG A 130 35.15 -1.35 -1.83
CA ARG A 130 35.66 -2.61 -2.39
C ARG A 130 34.54 -3.63 -2.16
N PRO A 131 34.07 -4.33 -3.21
CA PRO A 131 32.93 -5.24 -3.09
C PRO A 131 33.21 -6.07 -1.86
N ARG A 132 32.43 -5.83 -0.79
CA ARG A 132 32.69 -6.44 0.52
C ARG A 132 32.67 -7.92 0.21
N LYS A 133 33.85 -8.57 0.19
CA LYS A 133 34.03 -9.97 -0.21
C LYS A 133 33.03 -10.75 0.62
N ARG A 134 31.92 -11.15 -0.01
CA ARG A 134 30.75 -11.73 0.67
C ARG A 134 30.39 -10.93 1.93
N ALA A 135 29.78 -9.75 1.78
CA ALA A 135 28.81 -9.35 2.81
C ALA A 135 27.97 -10.61 3.06
N ARG A 136 28.09 -11.16 4.28
CA ARG A 136 27.47 -12.43 4.69
C ARG A 136 26.10 -12.49 4.03
N LYS A 137 25.76 -13.67 3.53
CA LYS A 137 24.45 -14.09 3.01
C LYS A 137 23.38 -13.92 4.10
N GLY A 138 23.30 -12.72 4.67
CA GLY A 138 22.34 -12.30 5.65
C GLY A 138 21.02 -12.41 4.93
N ASN A 139 20.12 -13.16 5.54
CA ASN A 139 18.82 -13.42 4.97
C ASN A 139 18.17 -12.06 4.69
N ASP A 140 18.01 -11.74 3.42
CA ASP A 140 17.24 -10.59 2.96
C ASP A 140 15.77 -10.93 3.13
N ILE A 141 15.37 -10.95 4.40
CA ILE A 141 14.03 -11.34 4.85
C ILE A 141 12.99 -10.46 4.17
N LEU A 142 13.29 -9.18 3.96
CA LEU A 142 12.37 -8.26 3.32
C LEU A 142 12.12 -8.61 1.85
N GLY A 143 13.18 -8.83 1.06
CA GLY A 143 13.03 -9.26 -0.33
C GLY A 143 12.29 -10.59 -0.47
N LEU A 144 12.50 -11.52 0.48
CA LEU A 144 11.75 -12.77 0.57
C LEU A 144 10.27 -12.52 0.90
N ILE A 145 9.95 -11.65 1.87
CA ILE A 145 8.56 -11.31 2.21
C ILE A 145 7.86 -10.69 1.00
N LEU A 146 8.45 -9.71 0.32
CA LEU A 146 7.84 -9.09 -0.86
C LEU A 146 7.60 -10.08 -2.00
N THR A 147 8.55 -10.99 -2.21
CA THR A 147 8.39 -12.08 -3.19
C THR A 147 7.22 -12.98 -2.81
N ASN A 148 7.11 -13.35 -1.53
CA ASN A 148 5.99 -14.15 -1.03
C ASN A 148 4.66 -13.41 -1.13
N VAL A 149 4.63 -12.08 -0.96
CA VAL A 149 3.42 -11.26 -1.18
C VAL A 149 2.94 -11.36 -2.63
N VAL A 150 3.84 -11.31 -3.63
CA VAL A 150 3.48 -11.51 -5.04
C VAL A 150 2.84 -12.87 -5.26
N ILE A 151 3.49 -13.92 -4.74
CA ILE A 151 3.04 -15.30 -4.87
C ILE A 151 1.68 -15.48 -4.19
N PHE A 152 1.53 -14.92 -2.99
CA PHE A 152 0.30 -14.96 -2.21
C PHE A 152 -0.87 -14.35 -3.00
N PHE A 153 -0.77 -13.09 -3.45
CA PHE A 153 -1.87 -12.45 -4.17
C PHE A 153 -2.20 -13.11 -5.52
N LYS A 154 -1.19 -13.68 -6.19
CA LYS A 154 -1.38 -14.44 -7.44
C LYS A 154 -2.25 -15.69 -7.24
N TYR A 155 -2.08 -16.42 -6.13
CA TYR A 155 -2.87 -17.62 -5.85
C TYR A 155 -4.15 -17.31 -5.07
N TYR A 156 -4.10 -16.33 -4.16
CA TYR A 156 -5.22 -15.91 -3.33
C TYR A 156 -6.42 -15.46 -4.17
N GLN A 157 -6.20 -14.78 -5.30
CA GLN A 157 -7.31 -14.38 -6.19
C GLN A 157 -8.15 -15.59 -6.64
N PHE A 158 -7.53 -16.74 -6.96
CA PHE A 158 -8.27 -17.93 -7.40
C PHE A 158 -8.98 -18.61 -6.23
N LEU A 159 -8.32 -18.69 -5.08
CA LEU A 159 -8.90 -19.26 -3.86
C LEU A 159 -10.11 -18.44 -3.38
N GLY A 160 -9.96 -17.11 -3.36
CA GLY A 160 -11.02 -16.18 -2.97
C GLY A 160 -12.20 -16.25 -3.93
N ILE A 161 -11.96 -16.27 -5.24
CA ILE A 161 -13.01 -16.44 -6.25
C ILE A 161 -13.76 -17.76 -6.04
N PHE A 162 -13.04 -18.86 -5.87
CA PHE A 162 -13.65 -20.16 -5.64
C PHE A 162 -14.50 -20.17 -4.37
N ALA A 163 -13.99 -19.62 -3.27
CA ALA A 163 -14.74 -19.52 -2.02
C ALA A 163 -16.02 -18.68 -2.16
N ILE A 164 -15.91 -17.49 -2.78
CA ILE A 164 -17.04 -16.57 -2.94
C ILE A 164 -18.13 -17.17 -3.83
N LEU A 165 -17.77 -17.80 -4.96
CA LEU A 165 -18.75 -18.38 -5.89
C LEU A 165 -19.34 -19.68 -5.35
N TYR A 166 -18.53 -20.55 -4.75
CA TYR A 166 -18.97 -21.86 -4.27
C TYR A 166 -19.92 -21.75 -3.07
N PHE A 167 -19.63 -20.87 -2.13
CA PHE A 167 -20.50 -20.61 -0.97
C PHE A 167 -21.58 -19.57 -1.23
N GLU A 168 -21.70 -19.11 -2.48
CA GLU A 168 -22.71 -18.15 -2.91
C GLU A 168 -22.71 -16.83 -2.11
N MET A 169 -21.57 -16.47 -1.54
CA MET A 169 -21.36 -15.24 -0.76
C MET A 169 -21.09 -14.01 -1.62
N ASP A 170 -21.30 -14.11 -2.94
CA ASP A 170 -21.11 -12.97 -3.83
C ASP A 170 -22.29 -12.00 -3.76
N ALA A 171 -22.00 -10.69 -3.82
CA ALA A 171 -23.00 -9.63 -3.75
C ALA A 171 -24.16 -9.84 -4.74
N ILE A 172 -23.87 -10.37 -5.92
CA ILE A 172 -24.84 -10.49 -7.01
C ILE A 172 -25.82 -11.63 -6.72
N HIS A 173 -25.32 -12.74 -6.18
CA HIS A 173 -26.17 -13.81 -5.66
C HIS A 173 -27.05 -13.31 -4.51
N LEU A 174 -26.47 -12.66 -3.51
CA LEU A 174 -27.22 -12.11 -2.37
C LEU A 174 -28.29 -11.09 -2.82
N VAL A 175 -27.97 -10.25 -3.80
CA VAL A 175 -28.96 -9.31 -4.37
C VAL A 175 -30.08 -10.08 -5.08
N ARG A 176 -29.74 -11.12 -5.84
CA ARG A 176 -30.72 -11.93 -6.56
C ARG A 176 -31.66 -12.67 -5.61
N THR A 177 -31.16 -13.23 -4.52
CA THR A 177 -31.97 -14.06 -3.60
C THR A 177 -32.94 -13.23 -2.77
N HIS A 178 -32.55 -12.02 -2.35
CA HIS A 178 -33.34 -11.25 -1.40
C HIS A 178 -34.23 -10.16 -2.02
N ILE A 179 -33.92 -9.68 -3.23
CA ILE A 179 -34.55 -8.44 -3.74
C ILE A 179 -35.37 -8.70 -5.01
N LEU A 180 -34.80 -9.44 -5.96
CA LEU A 180 -35.36 -9.52 -7.31
C LEU A 180 -36.27 -10.72 -7.46
N ALA A 181 -37.47 -10.47 -7.99
CA ALA A 181 -38.48 -11.49 -8.23
C ALA A 181 -37.92 -12.66 -9.06
N GLN A 182 -38.39 -13.86 -8.74
CA GLN A 182 -37.93 -15.16 -9.23
C GLN A 182 -37.95 -15.31 -10.77
N ASN A 183 -38.60 -14.39 -11.50
CA ASN A 183 -38.81 -14.42 -12.95
C ASN A 183 -37.68 -13.82 -13.79
N SER A 184 -36.51 -13.54 -13.21
CA SER A 184 -35.38 -12.94 -13.94
C SER A 184 -34.54 -13.99 -14.70
N ASN A 185 -33.94 -13.58 -15.83
CA ASN A 185 -33.18 -14.48 -16.71
C ASN A 185 -31.94 -15.07 -15.98
N PRO A 186 -31.88 -16.40 -15.75
CA PRO A 186 -30.80 -17.02 -14.97
C PRO A 186 -29.43 -16.88 -15.64
N VAL A 187 -29.39 -16.80 -16.97
CA VAL A 187 -28.14 -16.64 -17.73
C VAL A 187 -27.51 -15.28 -17.46
N ALA A 188 -28.30 -14.21 -17.43
CA ALA A 188 -27.82 -12.87 -17.16
C ALA A 188 -27.19 -12.77 -15.77
N TRP A 189 -27.82 -13.36 -14.75
CA TRP A 189 -27.27 -13.41 -13.40
C TRP A 189 -25.99 -14.21 -13.31
N PHE A 190 -25.92 -15.36 -13.98
CA PHE A 190 -24.69 -16.15 -14.01
C PHE A 190 -23.55 -15.37 -14.66
N THR A 191 -23.81 -14.69 -15.78
CA THR A 191 -22.83 -13.81 -16.43
C THR A 191 -22.37 -12.70 -15.50
N LEU A 192 -23.29 -12.04 -14.79
CA LEU A 192 -22.98 -11.01 -13.82
C LEU A 192 -22.13 -11.55 -12.66
N ARG A 193 -22.45 -12.73 -12.10
CA ARG A 193 -21.62 -13.41 -11.09
C ARG A 193 -20.20 -13.66 -11.60
N LEU A 194 -20.04 -14.10 -12.85
CA LEU A 194 -18.71 -14.30 -13.45
C LEU A 194 -17.89 -13.01 -13.57
N THR A 195 -18.51 -11.84 -13.68
CA THR A 195 -17.77 -10.57 -13.69
C THR A 195 -17.02 -10.30 -12.38
N GLN A 196 -17.45 -10.90 -11.25
CA GLN A 196 -16.76 -10.77 -9.96
C GLN A 196 -15.34 -11.35 -9.99
N ILE A 197 -15.07 -12.31 -10.87
CA ILE A 197 -13.73 -12.86 -11.13
C ILE A 197 -12.77 -11.73 -11.54
N VAL A 198 -13.23 -10.88 -12.47
CA VAL A 198 -12.46 -9.75 -12.99
C VAL A 198 -12.18 -8.72 -11.89
N ALA A 199 -13.19 -8.40 -11.07
CA ALA A 199 -13.03 -7.50 -9.93
C ALA A 199 -12.02 -8.04 -8.91
N CYS A 200 -12.11 -9.32 -8.54
CA CYS A 200 -11.21 -9.93 -7.56
C CYS A 200 -9.75 -9.93 -8.04
N ILE A 201 -9.51 -10.32 -9.30
CA ILE A 201 -8.18 -10.26 -9.93
C ILE A 201 -7.64 -8.83 -9.91
N GLN A 202 -8.47 -7.85 -10.26
CA GLN A 202 -8.07 -6.45 -10.31
C GLN A 202 -7.69 -5.91 -8.93
N VAL A 203 -8.51 -6.18 -7.91
CA VAL A 203 -8.26 -5.77 -6.53
C VAL A 203 -6.98 -6.42 -5.99
N CYS A 204 -6.78 -7.73 -6.20
CA CYS A 204 -5.57 -8.43 -5.77
C CYS A 204 -4.31 -7.87 -6.44
N ARG A 205 -4.39 -7.55 -7.75
CA ARG A 205 -3.31 -6.94 -8.51
C ARG A 205 -2.96 -5.54 -7.97
N GLY A 206 -3.97 -4.71 -7.71
CA GLY A 206 -3.80 -3.37 -7.15
C GLY A 206 -3.12 -3.37 -5.78
N TYR A 207 -3.59 -4.22 -4.84
CA TYR A 207 -2.96 -4.38 -3.52
C TYR A 207 -1.53 -4.89 -3.61
N CYS A 208 -1.29 -5.93 -4.42
CA CYS A 208 0.04 -6.48 -4.61
C CYS A 208 1.00 -5.40 -5.14
N PHE A 209 0.58 -4.65 -6.15
CA PHE A 209 1.38 -3.58 -6.73
C PHE A 209 1.71 -2.48 -5.73
N ILE A 210 0.71 -1.97 -4.99
CA ILE A 210 0.93 -0.85 -4.08
C ILE A 210 1.84 -1.24 -2.91
N ILE A 211 1.71 -2.47 -2.38
CA ILE A 211 2.57 -2.96 -1.28
C ILE A 211 4.03 -3.02 -1.74
N ILE A 212 4.29 -3.59 -2.92
CA ILE A 212 5.65 -3.71 -3.47
C ILE A 212 6.20 -2.33 -3.82
N LEU A 213 5.44 -1.51 -4.54
CA LEU A 213 5.84 -0.18 -4.95
C LEU A 213 6.17 0.69 -3.72
N ALA A 214 5.27 0.76 -2.74
CA ALA A 214 5.47 1.58 -1.55
C ALA A 214 6.66 1.08 -0.72
N THR A 215 6.86 -0.23 -0.60
CA THR A 215 8.01 -0.79 0.14
C THR A 215 9.33 -0.50 -0.57
N VAL A 216 9.41 -0.73 -1.89
CA VAL A 216 10.64 -0.51 -2.66
C VAL A 216 11.00 0.97 -2.66
N LEU A 217 10.03 1.86 -2.92
CA LEU A 217 10.25 3.30 -2.91
C LEU A 217 10.56 3.82 -1.50
N GLY A 218 9.89 3.31 -0.47
CA GLY A 218 10.18 3.66 0.93
C GLY A 218 11.62 3.33 1.31
N HIS A 219 12.10 2.14 0.95
CA HIS A 219 13.50 1.77 1.18
C HIS A 219 14.49 2.58 0.35
N LEU A 220 14.17 2.87 -0.90
CA LEU A 220 15.00 3.71 -1.76
C LEU A 220 15.12 5.13 -1.19
N PHE A 221 14.02 5.65 -0.65
CA PHE A 221 13.96 6.95 0.00
C PHE A 221 14.80 6.98 1.28
N LEU A 222 14.62 6.00 2.16
CA LEU A 222 15.42 5.85 3.38
C LEU A 222 16.91 5.67 3.07
N GLN A 223 17.24 4.96 1.98
CA GLN A 223 18.61 4.81 1.52
C GLN A 223 19.21 6.15 1.04
N CYS A 224 18.44 6.98 0.35
CA CYS A 224 18.87 8.32 -0.02
C CYS A 224 19.12 9.18 1.22
N ILE A 225 18.20 9.14 2.20
CA ILE A 225 18.34 9.84 3.49
C ILE A 225 19.61 9.39 4.24
N ASP A 226 19.82 8.08 4.40
CA ASP A 226 21.00 7.48 5.05
C ASP A 226 22.30 7.84 4.31
N THR A 227 22.25 7.93 2.99
CA THR A 227 23.42 8.35 2.19
C THR A 227 23.73 9.82 2.42
N VAL A 228 22.71 10.68 2.45
CA VAL A 228 22.88 12.11 2.77
C VAL A 228 23.42 12.28 4.19
N ASP A 229 22.90 11.53 5.17
CA ASP A 229 23.38 11.54 6.56
C ASP A 229 24.86 11.15 6.67
N LYS A 230 25.27 10.07 6.00
CA LYS A 230 26.69 9.65 6.00
C LYS A 230 27.62 10.65 5.33
N THR A 231 27.14 11.33 4.29
CA THR A 231 27.93 12.37 3.62
C THR A 231 27.99 13.68 4.40
N CYS A 232 27.17 13.83 5.43
CA CYS A 232 27.08 15.02 6.27
C CYS A 232 28.39 15.37 6.97
N GLU A 233 29.19 14.37 7.38
CA GLU A 233 30.48 14.59 8.04
C GLU A 233 31.46 15.33 7.12
N ASN A 234 31.30 15.22 5.80
CA ASN A 234 32.10 15.98 4.84
C ASN A 234 31.76 17.47 4.84
N ILE A 235 30.70 17.94 5.52
CA ILE A 235 30.38 19.37 5.65
C ILE A 235 31.44 20.10 6.47
N LEU A 236 32.14 19.40 7.37
CA LEU A 236 33.30 19.94 8.08
C LEU A 236 34.48 20.23 7.14
N GLN A 237 34.50 19.63 5.95
CA GLN A 237 35.49 19.99 4.94
C GLN A 237 35.16 21.41 4.45
N ARG A 238 36.11 22.34 4.61
CA ARG A 238 36.00 23.78 4.27
C ARG A 238 35.69 24.10 2.79
N ASP A 239 35.30 23.12 2.00
CA ASP A 239 34.96 23.25 0.58
C ASP A 239 33.45 23.51 0.41
N LEU A 240 33.10 24.79 0.23
CA LEU A 240 31.72 25.25 0.02
C LEU A 240 31.05 24.58 -1.19
N ALA A 241 31.80 24.22 -2.24
CA ALA A 241 31.24 23.60 -3.43
C ALA A 241 30.72 22.20 -3.15
N LYS A 242 31.41 21.44 -2.27
CA LYS A 242 30.94 20.13 -1.82
C LYS A 242 29.69 20.25 -0.96
N VAL A 243 29.68 21.18 0.01
CA VAL A 243 28.52 21.43 0.87
C VAL A 243 27.28 21.77 0.02
N ASP A 244 27.44 22.67 -0.95
CA ASP A 244 26.35 23.05 -1.84
C ASP A 244 25.83 21.88 -2.68
N ARG A 245 26.72 21.00 -3.16
CA ARG A 245 26.33 19.78 -3.88
C ARG A 245 25.48 18.85 -3.01
N TYR A 246 25.79 18.70 -1.71
CA TYR A 246 25.02 17.87 -0.78
C TYR A 246 23.65 18.48 -0.45
N LEU A 247 23.62 19.79 -0.17
CA LEU A 247 22.36 20.50 0.07
C LEU A 247 21.44 20.46 -1.17
N ASN A 248 22.03 20.55 -2.37
CA ASN A 248 21.30 20.39 -3.62
C ASN A 248 20.78 18.95 -3.80
N GLY A 249 21.52 17.95 -3.35
CA GLY A 249 21.06 16.56 -3.31
C GLY A 249 19.82 16.37 -2.43
N TYR A 250 19.87 16.89 -1.20
CA TYR A 250 18.70 16.86 -0.30
C TYR A 250 17.52 17.65 -0.86
N ASN A 251 17.76 18.82 -1.45
CA ASN A 251 16.71 19.61 -2.10
C ASN A 251 16.09 18.86 -3.28
N ALA A 252 16.88 18.13 -4.09
CA ALA A 252 16.35 17.29 -5.15
C ALA A 252 15.42 16.19 -4.59
N MET A 253 15.84 15.49 -3.53
CA MET A 253 15.01 14.50 -2.85
C MET A 253 13.72 15.11 -2.28
N ARG A 254 13.80 16.31 -1.70
CA ARG A 254 12.63 17.07 -1.22
C ARG A 254 11.68 17.43 -2.36
N ILE A 255 12.20 17.87 -3.51
CA ILE A 255 11.39 18.18 -4.69
C ILE A 255 10.65 16.92 -5.15
N VAL A 256 11.36 15.78 -5.25
CA VAL A 256 10.74 14.49 -5.59
C VAL A 256 9.66 14.10 -4.58
N ASN A 257 9.90 14.21 -3.28
CA ASN A 257 8.89 13.93 -2.26
C ASN A 257 7.70 14.90 -2.36
N THR A 258 7.94 16.16 -2.70
CA THR A 258 6.88 17.16 -2.86
C THR A 258 6.00 16.84 -4.08
N MET A 259 6.56 16.30 -5.15
CA MET A 259 5.81 15.87 -6.35
C MET A 259 4.81 14.74 -6.07
N VAL A 260 5.06 13.91 -5.05
CA VAL A 260 4.18 12.79 -4.66
C VAL A 260 3.53 13.00 -3.30
N ARG A 261 3.58 14.22 -2.75
CA ARG A 261 3.15 14.47 -1.37
C ARG A 261 1.66 14.21 -1.18
N SER A 262 0.82 14.66 -2.12
CA SER A 262 -0.63 14.45 -2.07
C SER A 262 -0.97 12.96 -2.15
N GLU A 263 -0.28 12.25 -3.04
CA GLU A 263 -0.45 10.83 -3.33
C GLU A 263 0.00 9.94 -2.17
N THR A 264 1.20 10.19 -1.66
CA THR A 264 1.76 9.48 -0.50
C THR A 264 0.96 9.78 0.76
N GLY A 265 0.49 11.02 0.95
CA GLY A 265 -0.31 11.37 2.10
C GLY A 265 -1.71 10.79 2.10
N GLY A 266 -2.40 10.84 0.95
CA GLY A 266 -3.69 10.19 0.75
C GLY A 266 -3.58 8.67 0.85
N GLY A 267 -2.57 8.09 0.21
CA GLY A 267 -2.28 6.66 0.29
C GLY A 267 -1.95 6.19 1.71
N THR A 268 -1.22 7.00 2.49
CA THR A 268 -0.92 6.69 3.90
C THR A 268 -2.19 6.73 4.76
N CYS A 269 -3.00 7.80 4.64
CA CYS A 269 -4.25 7.94 5.39
C CYS A 269 -5.21 6.79 5.11
N PHE A 270 -5.46 6.53 3.84
CA PHE A 270 -6.41 5.52 3.42
C PHE A 270 -5.88 4.10 3.63
N GLY A 271 -4.58 3.87 3.42
CA GLY A 271 -3.92 2.60 3.73
C GLY A 271 -3.95 2.27 5.23
N MET A 272 -3.79 3.27 6.10
CA MET A 272 -3.95 3.09 7.55
C MET A 272 -5.41 2.81 7.93
N LEU A 273 -6.38 3.51 7.34
CA LEU A 273 -7.80 3.24 7.59
C LEU A 273 -8.18 1.81 7.20
N ILE A 274 -7.86 1.38 5.98
CA ILE A 274 -8.13 0.00 5.53
C ILE A 274 -7.36 -1.01 6.36
N GLY A 275 -6.10 -0.72 6.66
CA GLY A 275 -5.27 -1.61 7.45
C GLY A 275 -5.89 -1.91 8.82
N ILE A 276 -6.44 -0.90 9.51
CA ILE A 276 -7.17 -1.10 10.77
C ILE A 276 -8.40 -1.96 10.53
N LEU A 277 -9.26 -1.58 9.58
CA LEU A 277 -10.50 -2.29 9.30
C LEU A 277 -10.23 -3.76 8.96
N VAL A 278 -9.36 -4.03 7.99
CA VAL A 278 -9.00 -5.39 7.58
C VAL A 278 -8.42 -6.19 8.74
N CYS A 279 -7.51 -5.63 9.54
CA CYS A 279 -6.96 -6.36 10.69
C CYS A 279 -8.02 -6.67 11.75
N VAL A 280 -8.90 -5.72 12.08
CA VAL A 280 -9.99 -5.93 13.05
C VAL A 280 -10.93 -7.02 12.56
N PHE A 281 -11.38 -6.96 11.30
CA PHE A 281 -12.25 -7.97 10.69
C PHE A 281 -11.60 -9.35 10.64
N LEU A 282 -10.32 -9.44 10.25
CA LEU A 282 -9.62 -10.72 10.18
C LEU A 282 -9.39 -11.32 11.57
N ASN A 283 -9.05 -10.52 12.58
CA ASN A 283 -8.90 -10.99 13.94
C ASN A 283 -10.24 -11.48 14.51
N TYR A 284 -11.29 -10.66 14.34
CA TYR A 284 -12.64 -11.01 14.76
C TYR A 284 -13.13 -12.31 14.11
N GLY A 285 -13.00 -12.42 12.78
CA GLY A 285 -13.42 -13.60 12.05
C GLY A 285 -12.62 -14.86 12.41
N SER A 286 -11.32 -14.71 12.65
CA SER A 286 -10.47 -15.85 13.04
C SER A 286 -10.77 -16.37 14.45
N ILE A 287 -11.19 -15.51 15.38
CA ILE A 287 -11.44 -15.87 16.79
C ILE A 287 -12.89 -16.31 17.01
N LYS A 288 -13.85 -15.54 16.47
CA LYS A 288 -15.28 -15.65 16.85
C LYS A 288 -16.11 -16.45 15.86
N LEU A 289 -15.78 -16.39 14.57
CA LEU A 289 -16.55 -17.02 13.51
C LEU A 289 -16.16 -18.47 13.11
N PRO A 290 -15.20 -19.21 13.71
CA PRO A 290 -14.89 -20.58 13.28
C PRO A 290 -16.06 -21.57 13.31
N SER A 291 -17.03 -21.37 14.22
CA SER A 291 -18.21 -22.25 14.33
C SER A 291 -19.30 -21.92 13.31
N VAL A 292 -19.21 -20.78 12.63
CA VAL A 292 -20.31 -20.23 11.82
C VAL A 292 -19.89 -20.07 10.35
N LEU A 293 -18.65 -19.64 10.09
CA LEU A 293 -18.12 -19.54 8.74
C LEU A 293 -17.83 -20.94 8.17
N PRO A 294 -18.17 -21.18 6.90
CA PRO A 294 -17.70 -22.37 6.22
C PRO A 294 -16.17 -22.43 6.17
N THR A 295 -15.63 -23.65 6.11
CA THR A 295 -14.20 -23.92 6.26
C THR A 295 -13.33 -23.13 5.28
N LEU A 296 -13.76 -22.95 4.03
CA LEU A 296 -12.94 -22.31 3.00
C LEU A 296 -12.85 -20.78 3.17
N PRO A 297 -13.95 -20.01 3.34
CA PRO A 297 -13.88 -18.61 3.79
C PRO A 297 -13.02 -18.40 5.03
N LEU A 298 -13.13 -19.28 6.04
CA LEU A 298 -12.30 -19.23 7.23
C LEU A 298 -10.80 -19.38 6.89
N ILE A 299 -10.46 -20.34 6.03
CA ILE A 299 -9.07 -20.49 5.52
C ILE A 299 -8.64 -19.23 4.79
N CYS A 300 -9.48 -18.62 3.95
CA CYS A 300 -9.15 -17.36 3.26
C CYS A 300 -8.87 -16.23 4.26
N CYS A 301 -9.65 -16.13 5.34
CA CYS A 301 -9.42 -15.16 6.41
C CYS A 301 -8.10 -15.41 7.14
N LEU A 302 -7.82 -16.66 7.54
CA LEU A 302 -6.56 -17.04 8.19
C LEU A 302 -5.34 -16.80 7.28
N MET A 303 -5.49 -17.05 5.99
CA MET A 303 -4.45 -16.81 5.00
C MET A 303 -4.16 -15.31 4.83
N LEU A 304 -5.16 -14.43 4.98
CA LEU A 304 -4.97 -12.98 4.90
C LEU A 304 -4.53 -12.35 6.23
N SER A 305 -4.84 -12.99 7.37
CA SER A 305 -4.51 -12.50 8.71
C SER A 305 -3.01 -12.50 9.02
N VAL A 306 -2.21 -13.25 8.26
CA VAL A 306 -0.74 -13.25 8.35
C VAL A 306 -0.11 -12.12 7.52
N PRO A 307 -0.36 -12.01 6.19
CA PRO A 307 0.27 -10.99 5.36
C PRO A 307 -0.20 -9.57 5.69
N ALA A 308 -1.45 -9.35 6.13
CA ALA A 308 -1.92 -8.00 6.43
C ALA A 308 -1.13 -7.32 7.58
N PRO A 309 -1.02 -7.92 8.79
CA PRO A 309 -0.14 -7.40 9.84
C PRO A 309 1.34 -7.39 9.44
N ALA A 310 1.80 -8.35 8.63
CA ALA A 310 3.18 -8.33 8.14
C ALA A 310 3.45 -7.08 7.28
N CYS A 311 2.54 -6.73 6.37
CA CYS A 311 2.65 -5.51 5.56
C CYS A 311 2.64 -4.26 6.44
N LEU A 312 1.77 -4.20 7.46
CA LEU A 312 1.74 -3.08 8.42
C LEU A 312 3.04 -2.98 9.23
N ARG A 313 3.59 -4.11 9.67
CA ARG A 313 4.89 -4.18 10.36
C ARG A 313 6.05 -3.74 9.49
N LEU A 314 5.95 -3.90 8.17
CA LEU A 314 6.96 -3.43 7.24
C LEU A 314 6.81 -1.93 6.95
N MET A 315 5.63 -1.53 6.46
CA MET A 315 5.39 -0.18 5.92
C MET A 315 5.40 0.90 7.01
N LEU A 316 4.79 0.64 8.17
CA LEU A 316 4.63 1.67 9.20
C LEU A 316 5.98 2.15 9.77
N PRO A 317 6.94 1.27 10.12
CA PRO A 317 8.27 1.71 10.51
C PRO A 317 9.02 2.50 9.44
N MET A 318 8.81 2.21 8.15
CA MET A 318 9.44 2.99 7.08
C MET A 318 8.96 4.44 7.07
N LEU A 319 7.64 4.64 7.26
CA LEU A 319 7.04 5.97 7.34
C LEU A 319 7.60 6.77 8.53
N VAL A 320 7.72 6.11 9.69
CA VAL A 320 8.28 6.72 10.90
C VAL A 320 9.78 7.01 10.75
N ALA A 321 10.56 6.06 10.21
CA ALA A 321 11.99 6.23 10.00
C ALA A 321 12.29 7.41 9.08
N ALA A 322 11.47 7.63 8.03
CA ALA A 322 11.64 8.77 7.13
C ALA A 322 11.54 10.11 7.88
N TYR A 323 10.66 10.21 8.88
CA TYR A 323 10.54 11.39 9.73
C TYR A 323 11.71 11.53 10.72
N GLU A 324 12.00 10.47 11.48
CA GLU A 324 13.03 10.47 12.52
C GLU A 324 14.44 10.68 11.95
N ASP A 325 14.78 9.99 10.86
CA ASP A 325 16.07 10.13 10.19
C ASP A 325 16.21 11.53 9.58
N GLY A 326 15.14 12.05 8.98
CA GLY A 326 15.11 13.43 8.48
C GLY A 326 15.37 14.45 9.59
N LYS A 327 14.77 14.26 10.78
CA LYS A 327 14.95 15.14 11.94
C LYS A 327 16.37 15.07 12.47
N SER A 328 16.91 13.85 12.61
CA SER A 328 18.30 13.61 13.02
C SER A 328 19.31 14.32 12.11
N ILE A 329 19.13 14.25 10.78
CA ILE A 329 19.98 14.97 9.82
C ILE A 329 19.91 16.48 10.05
N MET A 330 18.72 17.05 10.24
CA MET A 330 18.57 18.50 10.47
C MET A 330 19.25 18.95 11.77
N GLU A 331 19.19 18.15 12.83
CA GLU A 331 19.85 18.45 14.10
C GLU A 331 21.38 18.38 13.97
N LYS A 332 21.90 17.35 13.31
CA LYS A 332 23.33 17.25 12.97
C LYS A 332 23.79 18.44 12.13
N TRP A 333 23.01 18.86 11.13
CA TRP A 333 23.35 20.02 10.30
C TRP A 333 23.40 21.31 11.10
N LYS A 334 22.47 21.52 12.03
CA LYS A 334 22.50 22.70 12.92
C LYS A 334 23.77 22.72 13.77
N TYR A 335 24.18 21.58 14.30
CA TYR A 335 25.41 21.43 15.07
C TYR A 335 26.65 21.74 14.23
N LEU A 336 26.81 21.07 13.08
CA LEU A 336 27.97 21.24 12.20
C LEU A 336 28.07 22.67 11.65
N VAL A 337 26.94 23.30 11.32
CA VAL A 337 26.92 24.69 10.85
C VAL A 337 27.37 25.67 11.93
N ALA A 338 27.19 25.36 13.22
CA ALA A 338 27.67 26.19 14.31
C ALA A 338 29.21 26.21 14.41
N GLU A 339 29.88 25.13 13.99
CA GLU A 339 31.35 24.99 14.03
C GLU A 339 32.06 25.56 12.79
N THR A 340 31.32 25.93 11.73
CA THR A 340 31.92 26.40 10.47
C THR A 340 32.18 27.92 10.44
N ASP A 341 33.32 28.32 9.86
CA ASP A 341 33.70 29.73 9.65
C ASP A 341 32.63 30.52 8.85
N ASN A 342 31.96 29.85 7.90
CA ASN A 342 30.91 30.43 7.04
C ASN A 342 29.49 30.35 7.61
N ARG A 343 29.35 30.40 8.94
CA ARG A 343 28.09 30.24 9.68
C ARG A 343 26.94 31.07 9.11
N LYS A 344 27.14 32.36 8.83
CA LYS A 344 26.05 33.28 8.39
C LYS A 344 25.41 32.84 7.07
N TYR A 345 26.18 32.27 6.14
CA TYR A 345 25.67 31.76 4.87
C TYR A 345 24.93 30.43 5.06
N LEU A 346 25.56 29.49 5.75
CA LEU A 346 25.01 28.15 5.96
C LEU A 346 23.76 28.16 6.84
N VAL A 347 23.69 28.99 7.88
CA VAL A 347 22.48 29.17 8.70
C VAL A 347 21.32 29.68 7.86
N ARG A 348 21.55 30.67 6.98
CA ARG A 348 20.52 31.20 6.08
C ARG A 348 20.01 30.12 5.13
N ARG A 349 20.92 29.33 4.55
CA ARG A 349 20.58 28.24 3.64
C ARG A 349 19.83 27.11 4.35
N LEU A 350 20.31 26.70 5.53
CA LEU A 350 19.70 25.66 6.36
C LEU A 350 18.28 26.07 6.82
N LYS A 351 18.05 27.33 7.17
CA LYS A 351 16.72 27.85 7.52
C LYS A 351 15.71 27.75 6.37
N GLY A 352 16.18 27.77 5.12
CA GLY A 352 15.33 27.56 3.93
C GLY A 352 15.02 26.09 3.62
N ILE A 353 15.78 25.16 4.20
CA ILE A 353 15.58 23.72 4.01
C ILE A 353 14.48 23.26 4.96
N ARG A 354 13.38 22.79 4.39
CA ARG A 354 12.29 22.18 5.15
C ARG A 354 12.60 20.71 5.39
N LEU A 355 12.26 20.24 6.59
CA LEU A 355 12.30 18.83 6.94
C LEU A 355 11.47 18.00 5.94
N ILE A 356 12.04 16.91 5.49
CA ILE A 356 11.35 15.88 4.72
C ILE A 356 10.62 14.97 5.70
N TYR A 357 9.32 14.79 5.48
CA TYR A 357 8.48 13.90 6.27
C TYR A 357 7.30 13.41 5.44
N ILE A 358 6.66 12.34 5.93
CA ILE A 358 5.42 11.81 5.40
C ILE A 358 4.31 12.12 6.39
N GLU A 359 3.17 12.58 5.88
CA GLU A 359 2.01 12.99 6.66
C GLU A 359 0.76 12.35 6.06
N GLY A 360 -0.25 12.07 6.88
CA GLY A 360 -1.57 11.70 6.40
C GLY A 360 -2.29 12.94 5.90
N ILE A 361 -2.62 12.97 4.60
CA ILE A 361 -3.32 14.08 3.95
C ILE A 361 -4.63 13.57 3.40
N LEU A 362 -5.73 14.27 3.67
CA LEU A 362 -7.03 13.99 3.08
C LEU A 362 -7.61 15.30 2.56
N PHE A 363 -7.92 15.39 1.26
CA PHE A 363 -8.42 16.61 0.62
C PHE A 363 -7.55 17.86 0.92
N ASP A 364 -6.23 17.71 0.85
CA ASP A 364 -5.22 18.74 1.21
C ASP A 364 -5.19 19.18 2.69
N PHE A 365 -6.09 18.66 3.53
CA PHE A 365 -6.03 18.81 4.98
C PHE A 365 -5.03 17.80 5.57
N ARG A 366 -4.14 18.31 6.44
CA ARG A 366 -3.16 17.49 7.15
C ARG A 366 -3.82 16.93 8.39
N ILE A 367 -4.02 15.61 8.44
CA ILE A 367 -4.69 14.96 9.56
C ILE A 367 -3.66 14.63 10.66
N TYR A 368 -2.56 13.98 10.30
CA TYR A 368 -1.54 13.56 11.25
C TYR A 368 -0.15 13.50 10.61
N ARG A 369 0.88 13.52 11.46
CA ARG A 369 2.27 13.29 11.06
C ARG A 369 2.67 11.87 11.44
N CYS A 370 3.44 11.20 10.60
CA CYS A 370 3.94 9.85 10.88
C CYS A 370 5.17 9.93 11.81
N ASP A 371 4.94 10.23 13.08
CA ASP A 371 5.98 10.25 14.12
C ASP A 371 6.07 8.90 14.87
N LYS A 372 6.99 8.78 15.84
CA LYS A 372 7.13 7.55 16.63
C LYS A 372 5.87 7.15 17.40
N SER A 373 5.02 8.11 17.78
CA SER A 373 3.80 7.85 18.57
C SER A 373 2.74 7.12 17.74
N ILE A 374 2.65 7.42 16.44
CA ILE A 374 1.64 6.84 15.55
C ILE A 374 1.70 5.31 15.54
N LYS A 375 2.90 4.73 15.68
CA LYS A 375 3.09 3.28 15.67
C LYS A 375 2.34 2.64 16.84
N ALA A 376 2.56 3.15 18.05
CA ALA A 376 1.93 2.63 19.26
C ALA A 376 0.41 2.83 19.21
N THR A 377 -0.03 4.04 18.86
CA THR A 377 -1.47 4.37 18.75
C THR A 377 -2.17 3.50 17.73
N TYR A 378 -1.53 3.22 16.59
CA TYR A 378 -2.12 2.41 15.52
C TYR A 378 -2.29 0.94 15.92
N TYR A 379 -1.27 0.32 16.53
CA TYR A 379 -1.40 -1.06 17.04
C TYR A 379 -2.39 -1.15 18.21
N TYR A 380 -2.40 -0.15 19.09
CA TYR A 380 -3.37 -0.06 20.17
C TYR A 380 -4.80 0.02 19.62
N ALA A 381 -5.05 0.87 18.62
CA ALA A 381 -6.36 0.98 17.98
C ALA A 381 -6.83 -0.35 17.37
N ILE A 382 -5.95 -1.08 16.68
CA ILE A 382 -6.30 -2.41 16.13
C ILE A 382 -6.74 -3.36 17.25
N LEU A 383 -6.00 -3.41 18.36
CA LEU A 383 -6.33 -4.28 19.50
C LEU A 383 -7.63 -3.85 20.18
N ASP A 384 -7.77 -2.57 20.47
CA ASP A 384 -8.92 -1.99 21.16
C ASP A 384 -10.23 -2.18 20.37
N TYR A 385 -10.20 -1.90 19.06
CA TYR A 385 -11.35 -2.16 18.18
C TYR A 385 -11.62 -3.66 17.99
N THR A 386 -10.59 -4.52 18.00
CA THR A 386 -10.78 -5.98 17.97
C THR A 386 -11.49 -6.45 19.26
N ILE A 387 -11.05 -5.99 20.43
CA ILE A 387 -11.67 -6.33 21.73
C ILE A 387 -13.12 -5.84 21.75
N THR A 388 -13.34 -4.60 21.34
CA THR A 388 -14.69 -4.01 21.26
C THR A 388 -15.60 -4.83 20.34
N ALA A 389 -15.13 -5.21 19.14
CA ALA A 389 -15.89 -6.06 18.22
C ALA A 389 -16.20 -7.44 18.82
N LEU A 390 -15.26 -8.06 19.54
CA LEU A 390 -15.46 -9.35 20.20
C LEU A 390 -16.47 -9.29 21.36
N MET A 391 -16.55 -8.16 22.06
CA MET A 391 -17.51 -7.95 23.16
C MET A 391 -18.90 -7.52 22.66
N ALA A 392 -18.98 -6.82 21.53
CA ALA A 392 -20.24 -6.28 21.01
C ALA A 392 -21.20 -7.37 20.49
N ILE A 393 -20.69 -8.51 20.01
CA ILE A 393 -21.50 -9.55 19.37
C ILE A 393 -21.54 -10.81 20.25
N ASP A 394 -22.71 -11.07 20.83
CA ASP A 394 -22.98 -12.30 21.58
C ASP A 394 -23.13 -13.49 20.61
N ASN A 395 -22.66 -14.68 21.00
CA ASN A 395 -22.76 -15.91 20.21
C ASN A 395 -24.21 -16.26 19.85
N ARG A 396 -25.16 -15.81 20.67
CA ARG A 396 -26.60 -16.06 20.46
C ARG A 396 -27.13 -15.48 19.15
N TRP A 397 -26.45 -14.48 18.58
CA TRP A 397 -26.84 -13.84 17.32
C TRP A 397 -26.58 -14.71 16.09
N PHE A 398 -25.90 -15.85 16.23
CA PHE A 398 -25.58 -16.78 15.14
C PHE A 398 -26.38 -18.09 15.19
N ILE A 399 -27.23 -18.28 16.20
CA ILE A 399 -27.95 -19.55 16.44
C ILE A 399 -29.36 -19.54 15.82
N TYR A 400 -29.81 -18.38 15.35
CA TYR A 400 -31.07 -18.16 14.63
C TYR A 400 -30.75 -17.73 13.20
#